data_AF-A0A7V7TXV3-F1
#
_entry.id   AF-A0A7V7TXV3-F1
#
_cell.length_a   1.000
_cell.length_b   1.000
_cell.length_c   1.000
_cell.angle_alpha   90.00
_cell.angle_beta   90.00
_cell.angle_gamma   90.00
#
_symmetry.space_group_name_H-M   'P 1'
#
loop_
_entity.id
_entity.type
_entity.pdbx_description
1 polymer ?
#
loop_
_entity_poly.entity_id
_entity_poly.type
_entity_poly.pdbx_seq_one_letter_code
_entity_poly.pdbx_strand_id
1 'polypeptide(L)'
;MDRWTRLALSTLVTGSVASVVSAAALALLSRAEGRGAARPLNATSHWLYGEAAATRDEPDRAHTLVGTGTHHASSLFWALPFQLWLNRQPRRPFAALLRDATVMSAIAAAVDYGATPRRFTPGWELALSKRSMLAAYAALAIGLAVGVNMSETMFGTGRSGEA
;
A
#
# COMPACT_ATOMS: atom_id res chain seq x y z
N MET A 1 -21.92 -6.02 -15.03
CA MET A 1 -21.44 -5.26 -13.86
C MET A 1 -21.30 -3.79 -14.26
N ASP A 2 -21.94 -2.89 -13.53
CA ASP A 2 -21.84 -1.45 -13.79
C ASP A 2 -20.43 -0.92 -13.47
N ARG A 3 -20.15 0.30 -13.92
CA ARG A 3 -18.83 0.93 -13.79
C ARG A 3 -18.38 1.06 -12.34
N TRP A 4 -19.29 1.39 -11.42
CA TRP A 4 -18.97 1.66 -10.02
C TRP A 4 -18.67 0.37 -9.28
N THR A 5 -19.47 -0.67 -9.50
CA THR A 5 -19.20 -2.00 -8.92
C THR A 5 -17.84 -2.54 -9.40
N ARG A 6 -17.52 -2.36 -10.68
CA ARG A 6 -16.20 -2.76 -11.21
C ARG A 6 -15.06 -1.99 -10.55
N LEU A 7 -15.17 -0.67 -10.47
CA LEU A 7 -14.16 0.16 -9.80
C LEU A 7 -13.96 -0.32 -8.36
N ALA A 8 -15.04 -0.55 -7.61
CA ALA A 8 -14.98 -1.02 -6.23
C ALA A 8 -14.24 -2.36 -6.11
N LEU A 9 -14.62 -3.37 -6.92
CA LEU A 9 -13.95 -4.67 -6.89
C LEU A 9 -12.49 -4.60 -7.34
N SER A 10 -12.19 -3.81 -8.37
CA SER A 10 -10.82 -3.59 -8.85
C SER A 10 -9.96 -2.90 -7.80
N THR A 11 -10.50 -1.90 -7.09
CA THR A 11 -9.83 -1.25 -5.96
C THR A 11 -9.60 -2.23 -4.82
N LEU A 12 -10.58 -3.06 -4.47
CA LEU A 12 -10.43 -4.08 -3.43
C LEU A 12 -9.32 -5.07 -3.76
N VAL A 13 -9.31 -5.63 -4.98
CA VAL A 13 -8.25 -6.55 -5.42
C VAL A 13 -6.90 -5.83 -5.43
N THR A 14 -6.84 -4.63 -6.01
CA THR A 14 -5.58 -3.90 -6.17
C THR A 14 -4.96 -3.50 -4.85
N GLY A 15 -5.75 -2.89 -3.96
CA GLY A 15 -5.27 -2.48 -2.65
C GLY A 15 -4.97 -3.67 -1.74
N SER A 16 -5.69 -4.79 -1.87
CA SER A 16 -5.38 -6.00 -1.11
C SER A 16 -4.04 -6.62 -1.54
N VAL A 17 -3.80 -6.73 -2.85
CA VAL A 17 -2.50 -7.20 -3.36
C VAL A 17 -1.38 -6.26 -2.93
N ALA A 18 -1.58 -4.94 -3.06
CA ALA A 18 -0.63 -3.94 -2.60
C ALA A 18 -0.33 -4.05 -1.10
N SER A 19 -1.35 -4.25 -0.28
CA SER A 19 -1.25 -4.43 1.17
C SER A 19 -0.41 -5.66 1.52
N VAL A 20 -0.71 -6.82 0.91
CA VAL A 20 0.01 -8.08 1.19
C VAL A 20 1.48 -7.98 0.74
N VAL A 21 1.73 -7.49 -0.47
CA VAL A 21 3.10 -7.38 -1.02
C VAL A 21 3.95 -6.43 -0.16
N SER A 22 3.42 -5.25 0.17
CA SER A 22 4.14 -4.29 1.02
C SER A 22 4.29 -4.78 2.46
N ALA A 23 3.30 -5.43 3.05
CA ALA A 23 3.40 -6.02 4.40
C ALA A 23 4.48 -7.12 4.46
N ALA A 24 4.55 -7.98 3.45
CA ALA A 24 5.61 -8.99 3.36
C ALA A 24 7.00 -8.33 3.23
N ALA A 25 7.13 -7.29 2.40
CA ALA A 25 8.37 -6.54 2.29
C ALA A 25 8.77 -5.88 3.61
N LEU A 26 7.84 -5.22 4.31
CA LEU A 26 8.08 -4.63 5.63
C LEU A 26 8.61 -5.68 6.63
N ALA A 27 7.97 -6.84 6.68
CA ALA A 27 8.39 -7.93 7.57
C ALA A 27 9.81 -8.41 7.25
N LEU A 28 10.12 -8.65 5.97
CA LEU A 28 11.44 -9.09 5.51
C LEU A 28 12.52 -8.04 5.78
N LEU A 29 12.24 -6.77 5.48
CA LEU A 29 13.15 -5.66 5.71
C LEU A 29 13.41 -5.43 7.19
N SER A 30 12.39 -5.57 8.05
CA SER A 30 12.56 -5.48 9.50
C SER A 30 13.46 -6.59 10.02
N ARG A 31 13.27 -7.83 9.55
CA ARG A 31 14.17 -8.96 9.88
C ARG A 31 15.60 -8.72 9.40
N ALA A 32 15.77 -8.17 8.19
CA ALA A 32 17.08 -7.85 7.64
C ALA A 32 17.81 -6.76 8.47
N GLU A 33 17.07 -5.90 9.17
CA GLU A 33 17.61 -4.93 10.12
C GLU A 33 17.77 -5.48 11.56
N GLY A 34 17.62 -6.79 11.77
CA GLY A 34 17.78 -7.44 13.07
C GLY A 34 16.63 -7.22 14.04
N ARG A 35 15.45 -6.82 13.54
CA ARG A 35 14.25 -6.52 14.34
C ARG A 35 13.15 -7.57 14.14
N GLY A 36 12.09 -7.48 14.94
CA GLY A 36 10.93 -8.36 14.84
C GLY A 36 10.11 -8.13 13.57
N ALA A 37 9.65 -9.20 12.92
CA ALA A 37 8.91 -9.11 11.64
C ALA A 37 7.61 -8.30 11.73
N ALA A 38 6.95 -8.30 12.89
CA ALA A 38 5.70 -7.56 13.11
C ALA A 38 5.95 -6.07 13.39
N ARG A 39 7.19 -5.67 13.71
CA ARG A 39 7.51 -4.33 14.21
C ARG A 39 7.02 -3.19 13.32
N PRO A 40 7.16 -3.21 11.98
CA PRO A 40 6.68 -2.09 11.17
C PRO A 40 5.15 -1.98 11.14
N LEU A 41 4.44 -3.10 11.14
CA LEU A 41 2.98 -3.09 11.22
C LEU A 41 2.53 -2.65 12.62
N ASN A 42 3.17 -3.14 13.69
CA ASN A 42 2.93 -2.64 15.04
C ASN A 42 3.16 -1.12 15.12
N ALA A 43 4.24 -0.62 14.51
CA ALA A 43 4.54 0.80 14.43
C ALA A 43 3.41 1.58 13.75
N THR A 44 2.75 1.04 12.72
CA THR A 44 1.59 1.69 12.09
C THR A 44 0.43 1.95 13.05
N SER A 45 0.32 1.23 14.16
CA SER A 45 -0.68 1.52 15.20
C SER A 45 -0.32 2.70 16.12
N HIS A 46 0.84 3.34 15.94
CA HIS A 46 1.32 4.45 16.78
C HIS A 46 0.40 5.66 16.76
N TRP A 47 -0.40 5.85 15.72
CA TRP A 47 -1.40 6.92 15.68
C TRP A 47 -2.42 6.80 16.81
N LEU A 48 -2.66 5.58 17.31
CA LEU A 48 -3.55 5.31 18.44
C LEU A 48 -2.76 5.10 19.75
N TYR A 49 -1.66 4.34 19.70
CA TYR A 49 -0.92 3.88 20.89
C TYR A 49 0.36 4.67 21.20
N GLY A 50 0.70 5.67 20.39
CA GLY A 50 1.93 6.45 20.50
C GLY A 50 3.17 5.73 19.95
N GLU A 51 4.29 6.44 19.91
CA GLU A 51 5.54 5.98 19.28
C GLU A 51 6.12 4.68 19.90
N ALA A 52 5.74 4.36 21.15
CA ALA A 52 6.12 3.11 21.81
C ALA A 52 5.61 1.86 21.06
N ALA A 53 4.59 1.97 20.21
CA ALA A 53 4.16 0.89 19.33
C ALA A 53 5.30 0.41 18.39
N ALA A 54 6.21 1.32 18.02
CA ALA A 54 7.33 1.03 17.13
C ALA A 54 8.51 0.31 17.81
N THR A 55 8.44 0.05 19.12
CA THR A 55 9.44 -0.75 19.84
C THR A 55 9.00 -2.21 20.07
N ARG A 56 7.76 -2.55 19.70
CA ARG A 56 7.19 -3.89 19.86
C ARG A 56 7.62 -4.81 18.71
N ASP A 57 8.54 -5.71 18.99
CA ASP A 57 9.05 -6.69 18.00
C ASP A 57 8.13 -7.90 17.81
N GLU A 58 7.37 -8.28 18.85
CA GLU A 58 6.47 -9.43 18.82
C GLU A 58 5.06 -9.06 18.34
N PRO A 59 4.35 -9.98 17.67
CA PRO A 59 2.95 -9.76 17.32
C PRO A 59 2.07 -9.76 18.58
N ASP A 60 1.19 -8.76 18.67
CA ASP A 60 0.19 -8.68 19.73
C ASP A 60 -1.14 -8.15 19.18
N ARG A 61 -2.23 -8.47 19.87
CA ARG A 61 -3.58 -8.15 19.38
C ARG A 61 -3.82 -6.65 19.25
N ALA A 62 -3.27 -5.83 20.14
CA ALA A 62 -3.54 -4.39 20.14
C ALA A 62 -2.83 -3.70 18.98
N HIS A 63 -1.52 -3.91 18.83
CA HIS A 63 -0.72 -3.20 17.83
C HIS A 63 -0.77 -3.87 16.46
N THR A 64 -0.69 -5.21 16.40
CA THR A 64 -0.63 -5.91 15.11
C THR A 64 -1.95 -5.84 14.37
N LEU A 65 -3.09 -5.99 15.05
CA LEU A 65 -4.40 -5.93 14.39
C LEU A 65 -4.72 -4.51 13.92
N VAL A 66 -4.52 -3.51 14.79
CA VAL A 66 -4.74 -2.10 14.43
C VAL A 66 -3.79 -1.68 13.32
N GLY A 67 -2.51 -2.01 13.45
CA GLY A 67 -1.48 -1.70 12.46
C GLY A 67 -1.75 -2.33 11.10
N THR A 68 -2.07 -3.63 11.07
CA THR A 68 -2.43 -4.33 9.84
C THR A 68 -3.71 -3.77 9.22
N GLY A 69 -4.73 -3.49 10.05
CA GLY A 69 -5.98 -2.88 9.59
C GLY A 69 -5.77 -1.50 8.98
N THR A 70 -4.99 -0.63 9.65
CA THR A 70 -4.63 0.70 9.14
C THR A 70 -3.81 0.61 7.85
N HIS A 71 -2.80 -0.28 7.80
CA HIS A 71 -2.00 -0.51 6.59
C HIS A 71 -2.84 -0.97 5.41
N HIS A 72 -3.76 -1.91 5.66
CA HIS A 72 -4.67 -2.42 4.63
C HIS A 72 -5.64 -1.34 4.16
N ALA A 73 -6.26 -0.60 5.08
CA ALA A 73 -7.14 0.51 4.74
C ALA A 73 -6.42 1.61 3.93
N SER A 74 -5.18 1.94 4.28
CA SER A 74 -4.33 2.86 3.52
C SER A 74 -4.02 2.33 2.11
N SER A 75 -3.73 1.03 1.99
CA SER A 75 -3.48 0.39 0.69
C SER A 75 -4.72 0.42 -0.21
N LEU A 76 -5.92 0.18 0.34
CA LEU A 76 -7.18 0.35 -0.37
C LEU A 76 -7.43 1.80 -0.77
N PHE A 77 -7.16 2.73 0.16
CA PHE A 77 -7.28 4.16 -0.08
C PHE A 77 -6.40 4.61 -1.25
N TRP A 78 -5.14 4.19 -1.33
CA TRP A 78 -4.24 4.56 -2.45
C TRP A 78 -4.53 3.79 -3.75
N ALA A 79 -5.09 2.59 -3.67
CA ALA A 79 -5.55 1.87 -4.86
C ALA A 79 -6.76 2.54 -5.54
N LEU A 80 -7.62 3.25 -4.79
CA LEU A 80 -8.79 3.94 -5.34
C LEU A 80 -8.43 5.07 -6.35
N PRO A 81 -7.64 6.10 -6.00
CA PRO A 81 -7.26 7.15 -6.94
C PRO A 81 -6.41 6.59 -8.08
N PHE A 82 -5.62 5.54 -7.82
CA PHE A 82 -4.86 4.86 -8.88
C PHE A 82 -5.79 4.22 -9.93
N GLN A 83 -6.79 3.47 -9.48
CA GLN A 83 -7.79 2.86 -10.37
C GLN A 83 -8.66 3.92 -11.07
N LEU A 84 -9.07 4.98 -10.35
CA LEU A 84 -9.80 6.11 -10.93
C LEU A 84 -9.01 6.79 -12.05
N TRP A 85 -7.71 7.00 -11.84
CA TRP A 85 -6.84 7.58 -12.84
C TRP A 85 -6.70 6.66 -14.07
N LEU A 86 -6.41 5.38 -13.85
CA LEU A 86 -6.22 4.40 -14.92
C LEU A 86 -7.49 4.10 -15.72
N ASN A 87 -8.68 4.25 -15.12
CA ASN A 87 -9.95 4.11 -15.82
C ASN A 87 -10.17 5.18 -16.90
N ARG A 88 -9.44 6.31 -16.84
CA ARG A 88 -9.46 7.36 -17.88
C ARG A 88 -8.38 7.20 -18.93
N GLN A 89 -7.59 6.12 -18.85
CA GLN A 89 -6.44 5.88 -19.72
C GLN A 89 -6.68 4.63 -20.56
N PRO A 90 -6.11 4.52 -21.78
CA PRO A 90 -6.10 3.27 -22.54
C PRO A 90 -5.44 2.13 -21.77
N ARG A 91 -5.67 0.87 -22.18
CA ARG A 91 -4.97 -0.28 -21.60
C ARG A 91 -3.47 -0.14 -21.79
N ARG A 92 -2.72 -0.35 -20.70
CA ARG A 92 -1.27 -0.18 -20.68
C ARG A 92 -0.59 -1.54 -20.51
N PRO A 93 0.58 -1.76 -21.14
CA PRO A 93 1.41 -2.93 -20.84
C PRO A 93 1.91 -2.86 -19.39
N PHE A 94 2.29 -4.00 -18.81
CA PHE A 94 2.69 -4.10 -17.41
C PHE A 94 3.84 -3.13 -17.04
N ALA A 95 4.82 -2.95 -17.92
CA ALA A 95 5.92 -2.00 -17.70
C ALA A 95 5.43 -0.55 -17.51
N ALA A 96 4.41 -0.13 -18.26
CA ALA A 96 3.82 1.20 -18.09
C ALA A 96 2.97 1.28 -16.81
N LEU A 97 2.25 0.20 -16.44
CA LEU A 97 1.55 0.11 -15.15
C LEU A 97 2.53 0.23 -13.97
N LEU A 98 3.69 -0.43 -14.04
CA LEU A 98 4.71 -0.35 -12.99
C LEU A 98 5.27 1.08 -12.84
N ARG A 99 5.53 1.76 -13.96
CA ARG A 99 5.92 3.18 -13.95
C ARG A 99 4.85 4.04 -13.27
N ASP A 100 3.58 3.89 -13.68
CA ASP A 100 2.48 4.68 -13.13
C ASP A 100 2.24 4.38 -11.65
N ALA A 101 2.37 3.11 -11.23
CA ALA A 101 2.30 2.71 -9.82
C ALA A 101 3.46 3.25 -9.00
N THR A 102 4.66 3.37 -9.61
CA THR A 102 5.82 4.01 -8.97
C THR A 102 5.54 5.49 -8.70
N VAL A 103 4.94 6.19 -9.68
CA VAL A 103 4.51 7.59 -9.50
C VAL A 103 3.47 7.69 -8.38
N MET A 104 2.45 6.83 -8.39
CA MET A 104 1.43 6.81 -7.33
C MET A 104 2.03 6.53 -5.95
N SER A 105 2.95 5.56 -5.85
CA SER A 105 3.63 5.26 -4.59
C SER A 105 4.53 6.40 -4.12
N ALA A 106 5.13 7.17 -5.03
CA ALA A 106 5.90 8.35 -4.68
C ALA A 106 5.00 9.48 -4.15
N ILE A 107 3.81 9.67 -4.75
CA ILE A 107 2.78 10.58 -4.23
C ILE A 107 2.36 10.15 -2.83
N ALA A 108 2.09 8.85 -2.63
CA ALA A 108 1.76 8.30 -1.32
C ALA A 108 2.84 8.61 -0.28
N ALA A 109 4.11 8.31 -0.59
CA ALA A 109 5.22 8.61 0.30
C ALA A 109 5.34 10.10 0.64
N ALA A 110 5.13 10.98 -0.35
CA ALA A 110 5.18 12.43 -0.14
C ALA A 110 4.03 12.93 0.74
N VAL A 111 2.81 12.37 0.59
CA VAL A 111 1.67 12.71 1.45
C VAL A 111 1.87 12.17 2.86
N ASP A 112 2.24 10.90 2.98
CA ASP A 112 2.41 10.18 4.24
C ASP A 112 3.51 10.80 5.11
N TYR A 113 4.56 11.36 4.51
CA TYR A 113 5.72 11.91 5.25
C TYR A 113 5.94 13.42 5.12
N GLY A 114 5.24 14.09 4.20
CA GLY A 114 5.35 15.54 3.97
C GLY A 114 4.12 16.33 4.40
N ALA A 115 2.92 15.82 4.12
CA ALA A 115 1.66 16.53 4.40
C ALA A 115 0.95 16.04 5.67
N THR A 116 1.15 14.78 6.04
CA THR A 116 0.48 14.14 7.17
C THR A 116 1.12 14.57 8.50
N PRO A 117 0.33 15.01 9.51
CA PRO A 117 0.87 15.30 10.84
C PRO A 117 1.60 14.08 11.41
N ARG A 118 2.69 14.29 12.16
CA ARG A 118 3.53 13.19 12.69
C ARG A 118 2.74 12.07 13.37
N ARG A 119 1.66 12.39 14.08
CA ARG A 119 0.81 11.39 14.74
C ARG A 119 0.14 10.42 13.78
N PHE A 120 -0.09 10.80 12.53
CA PHE A 120 -0.84 10.01 11.53
C PHE A 120 0.04 9.47 10.40
N THR A 121 1.36 9.64 10.49
CA THR A 121 2.29 9.00 9.54
C THR A 121 2.20 7.47 9.66
N PRO A 122 2.71 6.71 8.68
CA PRO A 122 2.71 5.24 8.76
C PRO A 122 3.51 4.65 9.93
N GLY A 123 4.38 5.42 10.59
CA GLY A 123 5.22 4.98 11.70
C GLY A 123 6.42 4.11 11.29
N TRP A 124 6.61 3.83 9.99
CA TRP A 124 7.73 3.02 9.51
C TRP A 124 9.10 3.68 9.77
N GLU A 125 9.16 5.00 9.81
CA GLU A 125 10.33 5.80 10.18
C GLU A 125 10.82 5.53 11.61
N LEU A 126 9.94 5.02 12.47
CA LEU A 126 10.26 4.62 13.84
C LEU A 126 10.74 3.17 13.93
N ALA A 127 10.50 2.36 12.89
CA ALA A 127 10.75 0.92 12.87
C ALA A 127 11.79 0.45 11.84
N LEU A 128 12.10 1.26 10.83
CA LEU A 128 12.94 0.91 9.68
C LEU A 128 13.90 2.05 9.31
N SER A 129 15.02 1.70 8.68
CA SER A 129 15.89 2.69 8.04
C SER A 129 15.22 3.33 6.82
N LYS A 130 15.69 4.52 6.42
CA LYS A 130 15.21 5.20 5.20
C LYS A 130 15.33 4.34 3.93
N ARG A 131 16.37 3.50 3.84
CA ARG A 131 16.58 2.59 2.70
C ARG A 131 15.50 1.50 2.66
N SER A 132 15.18 0.92 3.80
CA SER A 132 14.10 -0.06 3.91
C SER A 132 12.73 0.56 3.67
N MET A 133 12.48 1.79 4.15
CA MET A 133 11.25 2.50 3.81
C MET A 133 11.10 2.70 2.30
N LEU A 134 12.18 3.11 1.61
CA LEU A 134 12.19 3.25 0.15
C LEU A 134 11.87 1.90 -0.53
N ALA A 135 12.47 0.80 -0.06
CA ALA A 135 12.19 -0.53 -0.58
C ALA A 135 10.73 -0.99 -0.30
N ALA A 136 10.15 -0.62 0.84
CA ALA A 136 8.76 -0.92 1.17
C ALA A 136 7.78 -0.16 0.25
N TYR A 137 8.05 1.11 -0.06
CA TYR A 137 7.28 1.85 -1.08
C TYR A 137 7.47 1.27 -2.49
N ALA A 138 8.68 0.82 -2.84
CA ALA A 138 8.88 0.10 -4.10
C ALA A 138 8.03 -1.19 -4.16
N ALA A 139 7.93 -1.93 -3.05
CA ALA A 139 7.05 -3.09 -2.95
C ALA A 139 5.56 -2.73 -3.06
N LEU A 140 5.14 -1.60 -2.47
CA LEU A 140 3.79 -1.06 -2.65
C LEU A 140 3.49 -0.77 -4.13
N ALA A 141 4.41 -0.12 -4.85
CA ALA A 141 4.28 0.14 -6.29
C ALA A 141 4.14 -1.16 -7.11
N ILE A 142 4.96 -2.17 -6.81
CA ILE A 142 4.86 -3.49 -7.44
C ILE A 142 3.47 -4.10 -7.16
N GLY A 143 3.03 -4.10 -5.91
CA GLY A 143 1.74 -4.66 -5.52
C GLY A 143 0.55 -3.94 -6.16
N LEU A 144 0.61 -2.60 -6.31
CA LEU A 144 -0.38 -1.83 -7.06
C LEU A 144 -0.41 -2.24 -8.54
N ALA A 145 0.74 -2.33 -9.21
CA ALA A 145 0.81 -2.72 -10.63
C ALA A 145 0.30 -4.14 -10.87
N VAL A 146 0.71 -5.09 -10.03
CA VAL A 146 0.23 -6.48 -10.07
C VAL A 146 -1.27 -6.54 -9.81
N GLY A 147 -1.74 -5.82 -8.79
CA GLY A 147 -3.15 -5.75 -8.43
C GLY A 147 -4.05 -5.22 -9.55
N VAL A 148 -3.61 -4.17 -10.25
CA VAL A 148 -4.30 -3.66 -11.44
C VAL A 148 -4.35 -4.75 -12.51
N ASN A 149 -3.22 -5.35 -12.86
CA ASN A 149 -3.15 -6.39 -13.89
C ASN A 149 -4.07 -7.59 -13.58
N MET A 150 -4.12 -8.01 -12.31
CA MET A 150 -5.03 -9.05 -11.84
C MET A 150 -6.49 -8.63 -11.98
N SER A 151 -6.83 -7.42 -11.51
CA SER A 151 -8.20 -6.91 -11.57
C SER A 151 -8.72 -6.75 -13.01
N GLU A 152 -7.85 -6.33 -13.94
CA GLU A 152 -8.19 -6.24 -15.36
C GLU A 152 -8.43 -7.62 -15.98
N THR A 153 -7.75 -8.65 -15.48
CA THR A 153 -7.92 -10.04 -15.94
C THR A 153 -9.22 -10.63 -15.40
N MET A 154 -9.59 -10.30 -14.14
CA MET A 154 -10.80 -10.83 -13.48
C MET A 154 -12.09 -10.13 -13.94
N PHE A 155 -12.05 -8.80 -14.10
CA PHE A 155 -13.27 -7.98 -14.28
C PHE A 155 -13.33 -7.24 -15.62
N GLY A 156 -12.30 -7.40 -16.46
CA GLY A 156 -12.17 -6.70 -17.73
C GLY A 156 -11.90 -5.20 -17.57
N THR A 157 -11.50 -4.55 -18.65
CA THR A 157 -11.21 -3.10 -18.63
C THR A 157 -12.51 -2.29 -18.69
N GLY A 158 -12.78 -1.43 -17.71
CA GLY A 158 -13.95 -0.54 -17.68
C GLY A 158 -13.85 0.69 -18.59
N ARG A 159 -12.90 0.68 -19.52
CA ARG A 159 -12.50 1.81 -20.35
C ARG A 159 -13.52 1.97 -21.47
N SER A 160 -14.12 3.15 -21.59
CA SER A 160 -14.99 3.49 -22.71
C SER A 160 -14.22 3.36 -24.02
N GLY A 161 -14.48 2.28 -24.75
CA GLY A 161 -14.31 2.27 -26.19
C GLY A 161 -15.51 3.00 -26.77
N GLU A 162 -15.34 4.26 -27.15
CA GLU A 162 -15.93 4.71 -28.39
C GLU A 162 -15.08 4.06 -29.50
N ALA A 163 -15.70 3.10 -30.18
CA ALA A 163 -15.27 2.61 -31.47
C ALA A 163 -15.66 3.63 -32.54
#